data_AF-A0A7G8X1E0-F1
#
_entry.id   AF-A0A7G8X1E0-F1
#
_cell.length_a   1.000
_cell.length_b   1.000
_cell.length_c   1.000
_cell.angle_alpha   90.00
_cell.angle_beta   90.00
_cell.angle_gamma   90.00
#
_symmetry.space_group_name_H-M   'P 1'
#
loop_
_entity.id
_entity.type
_entity.pdbx_description
1 polymer ?
#
loop_
_entity_poly.entity_id
_entity_poly.type
_entity_poly.pdbx_seq_one_letter_code
_entity_poly.pdbx_strand_id
1 'polypeptide(L)' 'MAKKRDEEVLETKTQEVVFNTNVKHGKALYKKGESLEASEAEYEVLLKAGVIYEAN' A
#
# COMPACT_ATOMS: atom_id res chain seq x y z
N MET A 1 -20.29 20.09 24.07
CA MET A 1 -19.47 18.98 24.60
C MET A 1 -18.92 18.20 23.42
N ALA A 2 -17.62 18.36 23.14
CA ALA A 2 -16.96 17.79 21.97
C ALA A 2 -16.70 16.29 22.18
N LYS A 3 -17.14 15.47 21.22
CA LYS A 3 -16.86 14.04 21.13
C LYS A 3 -15.36 13.85 20.87
N LYS A 4 -14.60 13.40 21.86
CA LYS A 4 -13.30 12.76 21.62
C LYS A 4 -13.60 11.26 21.53
N ARG A 5 -13.70 10.76 20.31
CA ARG A 5 -13.49 9.34 20.05
C ARG A 5 -11.99 9.23 19.90
N ASP A 6 -11.37 8.56 20.85
CA ASP A 6 -9.99 8.13 20.74
C ASP A 6 -9.93 7.19 19.52
N GLU A 7 -9.53 7.76 18.38
CA GLU A 7 -9.03 6.99 17.25
C GLU A 7 -7.76 6.32 17.74
N GLU A 8 -7.92 5.08 18.19
CA GLU A 8 -6.85 4.12 18.34
C GLU A 8 -6.19 3.99 16.96
N VAL A 9 -5.15 4.80 16.74
CA VAL A 9 -4.27 4.71 15.59
C VAL A 9 -3.53 3.40 15.75
N LEU A 10 -4.17 2.33 15.28
CA LEU A 10 -3.50 1.08 14.96
C LEU A 10 -2.41 1.48 13.97
N GLU A 11 -1.16 1.59 14.45
CA GLU A 11 0.03 1.71 13.61
C GLU A 11 0.13 0.44 12.76
N THR A 12 -0.70 0.41 11.72
CA THR A 12 -0.58 -0.56 10.64
C THR A 12 0.75 -0.23 10.02
N LYS A 13 1.72 -1.13 10.19
CA LYS A 13 3.02 -1.03 9.53
C LYS A 13 2.77 -0.99 8.03
N THR A 14 2.74 0.20 7.47
CA THR A 14 2.72 0.45 6.04
C THR A 14 4.16 0.53 5.57
N GLN A 15 4.39 0.06 4.35
CA GLN A 15 5.64 0.19 3.66
C GLN A 15 5.40 0.79 2.29
N GLU A 16 6.34 1.60 1.82
CA GLU A 16 6.29 2.13 0.47
C GLU A 16 6.69 1.04 -0.52
N VAL A 17 5.84 0.80 -1.52
CA VAL A 17 6.06 -0.18 -2.58
C VAL A 17 6.10 0.54 -3.91
N VAL A 18 6.99 0.11 -4.82
CA VAL A 18 7.11 0.72 -6.15
C VAL A 18 6.60 -0.26 -7.21
N PHE A 19 5.67 0.18 -8.03
CA PHE A 19 5.10 -0.63 -9.11
C PHE A 19 6.10 -0.78 -10.26
N ASN A 20 6.31 -2.01 -10.70
CA ASN A 20 7.18 -2.34 -11.83
C ASN A 20 6.44 -2.33 -13.18
N THR A 21 5.10 -2.23 -13.14
CA THR A 21 4.18 -2.25 -14.27
C THR A 21 2.99 -1.34 -14.02
N ASN A 22 2.17 -1.09 -15.05
CA ASN A 22 0.92 -0.36 -14.87
C ASN A 22 -0.13 -1.30 -14.28
N VAL A 23 -0.65 -0.99 -13.09
CA VAL A 23 -1.65 -1.80 -12.43
C VAL A 23 -2.82 -0.95 -11.94
N LYS A 24 -4.02 -1.54 -11.94
CA LYS A 24 -5.18 -0.95 -11.28
C LYS A 24 -5.33 -1.57 -9.90
N HIS A 25 -5.03 -0.82 -8.84
CA HIS A 25 -5.22 -1.28 -7.47
C HIS A 25 -6.34 -0.48 -6.80
N GLY A 26 -7.39 -1.18 -6.39
CA GLY A 26 -8.63 -0.56 -5.91
C GLY A 26 -9.27 0.35 -6.96
N LYS A 27 -9.40 1.65 -6.64
CA LYS A 27 -9.95 2.67 -7.54
C LYS A 27 -8.88 3.45 -8.30
N ALA A 28 -7.61 3.29 -7.93
CA ALA A 28 -6.49 4.02 -8.51
C ALA A 28 -5.80 3.20 -9.61
N LEU A 29 -5.24 3.92 -10.58
CA LEU A 29 -4.36 3.37 -11.61
C LEU A 29 -2.96 3.84 -11.30
N TYR A 30 -2.08 2.89 -10.96
CA TYR A 30 -0.67 3.13 -10.73
C TYR A 30 0.10 2.78 -11.99
N LYS A 31 0.99 3.68 -12.40
CA LYS A 31 1.92 3.46 -13.50
C LYS A 31 3.20 2.81 -12.99
N LYS A 32 3.92 2.21 -13.92
CA LYS A 32 5.29 1.75 -13.68
C LYS A 32 6.14 2.91 -13.14
N GLY A 33 6.79 2.67 -12.00
CA GLY A 33 7.62 3.62 -11.29
C GLY A 33 6.88 4.47 -10.24
N GLU A 34 5.55 4.39 -10.15
CA GLU A 34 4.81 5.03 -9.07
C GLU A 34 4.90 4.20 -7.78
N SER A 35 4.83 4.88 -6.64
CA SER A 35 4.83 4.26 -5.32
C SER A 35 3.46 4.32 -4.64
N LEU A 36 3.24 3.39 -3.71
CA LEU A 36 2.07 3.31 -2.84
C LEU A 36 2.51 2.90 -1.44
N GLU A 37 1.95 3.53 -0.41
CA GLU A 37 2.01 2.99 0.94
C GLU A 37 1.03 1.81 1.04
N ALA A 38 1.58 0.60 1.07
CA ALA A 38 0.84 -0.64 1.19
C ALA A 38 1.06 -1.23 2.59
N SER A 39 0.02 -1.81 3.16
CA SER A 39 0.17 -2.65 4.34
C SER A 39 1.00 -3.91 4.05
N GLU A 40 1.52 -4.59 5.07
CA GLU A 40 2.27 -5.85 4.90
C GLU A 40 1.46 -6.91 4.10
N ALA A 41 0.16 -7.02 4.36
CA ALA A 41 -0.73 -7.92 3.63
C ALA A 41 -0.87 -7.51 2.15
N GLU A 42 -1.02 -6.22 1.87
CA GLU A 42 -1.08 -5.73 0.48
C GLU A 42 0.25 -5.89 -0.24
N TYR A 43 1.38 -5.62 0.43
CA TYR A 43 2.70 -5.86 -0.12
C TYR A 43 2.87 -7.31 -0.56
N GLU A 44 2.53 -8.28 0.29
CA GLU A 44 2.62 -9.69 -0.09
C GLU A 44 1.76 -10.02 -1.32
N VAL A 45 0.54 -9.47 -1.41
CA VAL A 45 -0.36 -9.69 -2.54
C VAL A 45 0.23 -9.08 -3.82
N LEU A 46 0.72 -7.84 -3.74
CA LEU A 46 1.33 -7.14 -4.87
C LEU A 46 2.64 -7.79 -5.31
N LEU A 47 3.45 -8.28 -4.37
CA LEU A 47 4.70 -9.00 -4.62
C LEU A 47 4.42 -10.36 -5.26
N LYS A 48 3.47 -11.14 -4.72
CA LYS A 48 3.03 -12.42 -5.31
C LYS A 48 2.44 -12.24 -6.71
N ALA A 49 1.75 -11.12 -6.94
CA ALA A 49 1.26 -10.75 -8.28
C ALA A 49 2.38 -10.31 -9.24
N GLY A 50 3.60 -10.07 -8.74
CA GLY A 50 4.76 -9.67 -9.53
C GLY A 50 4.66 -8.25 -10.09
N VAL A 51 3.82 -7.39 -9.51
CA VAL A 51 3.55 -6.03 -10.01
C VAL A 51 4.35 -4.94 -9.30
N ILE A 52 5.07 -5.28 -8.23
CA ILE A 52 5.99 -4.41 -7.50
C ILE A 52 7.40 -5.01 -7.47
N TYR A 53 8.39 -4.19 -7.13
CA TYR A 53 9.73 -4.67 -6.82
C TYR A 53 9.80 -5.24 -5.40
N GLU A 54 10.62 -6.27 -5.21
CA GLU A 54 10.96 -6.76 -3.86
C GLU A 54 11.76 -5.68 -3.14
N ALA A 55 11.33 -5.31 -1.93
CA ALA A 55 12.11 -4.41 -1.07
C ALA A 55 13.37 -5.18 -0.62
N ASN A 56 14.49 -4.86 -1.26
CA ASN A 56 15.79 -5.52 -1.07
C ASN A 56 16.53 -5.03 0.18
#